data_AF-A0A973TSX1-F1
#
_entry.id   AF-A0A973TSX1-F1
#
_cell.length_a   1.000
_cell.length_b   1.000
_cell.length_c   1.000
_cell.angle_alpha   90.00
_cell.angle_beta   90.00
_cell.angle_gamma   90.00
#
_symmetry.space_group_name_H-M   'P 1'
#
loop_
_entity.id
_entity.type
_entity.pdbx_description
1 polymer ?
#
loop_
_entity_poly.entity_id
_entity_poly.type
_entity_poly.pdbx_seq_one_letter_code
_entity_poly.pdbx_strand_id
1 'polypeptide(L)' 'MDVGVEIQRKVLAIIEGSRDFVKIRTLLDGWQAEGVPVEQLVDELTDLMLDLRAQNRADEEDAVAEVLDVLAGW' A
#
# COMPACT_ATOMS: atom_id res chain seq x y z
N MET A 1 11.26 -0.94 14.47
CA MET A 1 10.03 -0.35 13.94
C MET A 1 9.46 -1.39 13.01
N ASP A 2 8.19 -1.73 13.12
CA ASP A 2 7.61 -2.79 12.31
C ASP A 2 7.47 -2.28 10.87
N VAL A 3 8.22 -2.89 9.94
CA VAL A 3 8.31 -2.44 8.54
C VAL A 3 6.92 -2.49 7.91
N GLY A 4 6.09 -3.48 8.28
CA GLY A 4 4.71 -3.60 7.83
C GLY A 4 3.85 -2.39 8.18
N VAL A 5 3.85 -2.01 9.46
CA VAL A 5 3.09 -0.84 9.94
C VAL A 5 3.58 0.45 9.27
N GLU A 6 4.87 0.58 8.98
CA GLU A 6 5.41 1.73 8.25
C GLU A 6 4.93 1.76 6.79
N ILE A 7 4.84 0.59 6.14
CA ILE A 7 4.30 0.43 4.79
C ILE A 7 2.87 0.94 4.72
N GLN A 8 2.00 0.36 5.56
CA GLN A 8 0.58 0.69 5.60
C GLN A 8 0.37 2.19 5.85
N ARG A 9 1.11 2.75 6.82
CA ARG A 9 0.97 4.16 7.21
C ARG A 9 1.35 5.12 6.09
N LYS A 10 2.48 4.89 5.40
CA LYS A 10 2.92 5.80 4.33
C LYS A 10 2.04 5.69 3.10
N VAL A 11 1.60 4.49 2.73
CA VAL A 11 0.69 4.29 1.60
C VAL A 11 -0.65 4.98 1.87
N LEU A 12 -1.23 4.74 3.05
CA LEU A 12 -2.48 5.40 3.45
C LEU A 12 -2.35 6.93 3.45
N ALA A 13 -1.24 7.49 3.94
CA ALA A 13 -1.02 8.94 3.93
C ALA A 13 -0.99 9.53 2.51
N ILE A 14 -0.42 8.81 1.53
CA ILE A 14 -0.40 9.27 0.13
C ILE A 14 -1.80 9.19 -0.48
N ILE A 15 -2.55 8.12 -0.19
CA ILE A 15 -3.93 7.92 -0.61
C ILE A 15 -4.85 9.01 -0.03
N GLU A 16 -4.76 9.29 1.26
CA GLU A 16 -5.57 10.33 1.92
C GLU A 16 -5.25 11.74 1.41
N GLY A 17 -3.98 12.02 1.08
CA GLY A 17 -3.56 13.36 0.68
C GLY A 17 -3.73 13.66 -0.82
N SER A 18 -3.32 12.74 -1.69
CA SER A 18 -3.19 13.04 -3.13
C SER A 18 -3.64 11.92 -4.06
N ARG A 19 -3.74 10.67 -3.57
CA ARG A 19 -3.96 9.47 -4.41
C ARG A 19 -2.96 9.38 -5.57
N ASP A 20 -1.73 9.82 -5.33
CA ASP A 20 -0.68 9.83 -6.33
C ASP A 20 -0.04 8.44 -6.45
N PHE A 21 -0.57 7.62 -7.35
CA PHE A 21 -0.11 6.26 -7.59
C PHE A 21 1.36 6.17 -8.05
N VAL A 22 1.89 7.23 -8.70
CA VAL A 22 3.30 7.28 -9.10
C VAL A 22 4.20 7.39 -7.87
N LYS A 23 3.79 8.19 -6.87
CA LYS A 23 4.49 8.27 -5.58
C LYS A 23 4.39 6.98 -4.79
N ILE A 24 3.22 6.34 -4.77
CA ILE A 24 3.04 5.05 -4.09
C ILE A 24 3.96 4.01 -4.72
N ARG A 25 3.99 3.90 -6.05
CA ARG A 25 4.91 3.02 -6.76
C ARG A 25 6.37 3.30 -6.42
N THR A 26 6.79 4.57 -6.49
CA THR A 26 8.18 4.97 -6.17
C THR A 26 8.57 4.59 -4.74
N LEU A 27 7.62 4.69 -3.80
CA LEU A 27 7.81 4.28 -2.41
C LEU A 27 7.98 2.77 -2.28
N LEU A 28 7.13 1.98 -2.96
CA LEU A 28 7.21 0.52 -2.99
C LEU A 28 8.50 0.02 -3.64
N ASP A 29 8.92 0.63 -4.75
CA ASP A 29 10.22 0.37 -5.39
C ASP A 29 11.39 0.64 -4.43
N GLY A 30 11.28 1.71 -3.62
CA GLY A 30 12.26 2.06 -2.60
C GLY A 30 12.42 0.96 -1.54
N TRP A 31 11.31 0.43 -1.03
CA TRP A 31 11.37 -0.69 -0.07
C TRP A 31 11.89 -1.99 -0.67
N GLN A 32 11.58 -2.27 -1.93
CA GLN A 32 12.19 -3.42 -2.62
C GLN A 32 13.69 -3.28 -2.76
N ALA A 33 14.19 -2.07 -3.07
CA ALA A 33 15.62 -1.79 -3.11
C ALA A 33 16.29 -1.92 -1.73
N GLU A 34 15.53 -1.69 -0.64
CA GLU A 34 15.97 -1.91 0.74
C GLU A 34 15.90 -3.40 1.18
N GLY A 35 15.37 -4.28 0.33
CA GLY A 35 15.30 -5.72 0.56
C GLY A 35 13.97 -6.23 1.09
N VAL A 36 12.90 -5.41 1.07
CA VAL A 36 11.55 -5.87 1.40
C VAL A 36 11.00 -6.70 0.22
N PRO A 37 10.63 -7.97 0.43
CA PRO A 37 10.09 -8.80 -0.65
C PRO A 37 8.72 -8.29 -1.11
N VAL A 38 8.43 -8.45 -2.40
CA VAL A 38 7.12 -8.15 -3.00
C VAL A 38 5.99 -8.82 -2.23
N GLU A 39 6.17 -10.07 -1.84
CA GLU A 39 5.14 -10.84 -1.11
C GLU A 39 4.75 -10.14 0.20
N GLN A 40 5.74 -9.61 0.94
CA GLN A 40 5.47 -8.84 2.15
C GLN A 40 4.75 -7.53 1.83
N LEU A 41 5.11 -6.82 0.75
CA LEU A 41 4.39 -5.61 0.35
C LEU A 41 2.92 -5.91 0.01
N VAL A 42 2.66 -7.02 -0.68
CA VAL A 42 1.31 -7.46 -1.04
C VAL A 42 0.51 -7.85 0.20
N ASP A 43 1.10 -8.60 1.13
CA ASP A 43 0.45 -9.00 2.38
C ASP A 43 0.05 -7.75 3.20
N GLU A 44 0.98 -6.81 3.39
CA GLU A 44 0.73 -5.60 4.19
C GLU A 44 -0.32 -4.66 3.56
N LEU A 45 -0.33 -4.55 2.23
CA LEU A 45 -1.34 -3.78 1.52
C LEU A 45 -2.71 -4.48 1.53
N THR A 46 -2.73 -5.81 1.53
CA THR A 46 -3.96 -6.59 1.67
C THR A 46 -4.56 -6.41 3.06
N ASP A 47 -3.73 -6.45 4.10
CA ASP A 47 -4.16 -6.18 5.47
C ASP A 47 -4.70 -4.75 5.61
N LEU A 48 -4.04 -3.76 5.03
CA LEU A 48 -4.54 -2.38 4.98
C LEU A 48 -5.92 -2.29 4.31
N MET A 49 -6.11 -2.97 3.16
CA MET A 49 -7.40 -2.99 2.46
C MET A 49 -8.50 -3.59 3.34
N LEU A 50 -8.22 -4.69 4.06
CA LEU A 50 -9.16 -5.32 4.98
C LEU A 50 -9.49 -4.42 6.18
N ASP A 51 -8.50 -3.70 6.70
CA ASP A 51 -8.69 -2.74 7.79
C ASP A 51 -9.54 -1.54 7.36
N LEU A 52 -9.34 -1.02 6.14
CA LEU A 52 -10.15 0.05 5.57
C LEU A 52 -11.60 -0.40 5.37
N ARG A 53 -11.78 -1.64 4.89
CA ARG A 53 -13.10 -2.25 4.75
C ARG A 53 -13.82 -2.38 6.09
N ALA A 54 -13.11 -2.82 7.14
CA ALA A 54 -13.65 -2.91 8.49
C ALA A 54 -14.06 -1.54 9.05
N GLN A 55 -13.37 -0.47 8.63
CA GLN A 55 -13.68 0.91 8.97
C GLN A 55 -14.71 1.57 8.04
N ASN A 56 -15.25 0.83 7.06
CA ASN A 56 -16.19 1.33 6.06
C ASN A 56 -15.63 2.51 5.23
N ARG A 57 -14.32 2.47 4.94
CA ARG A 57 -13.56 3.45 4.15
C ARG A 57 -13.40 3.00 2.71
N ALA A 58 -14.53 2.94 1.98
CA ALA A 58 -14.61 2.36 0.65
C ALA A 58 -13.71 3.08 -0.38
N ASP A 59 -13.61 4.41 -0.32
CA ASP A 59 -12.80 5.17 -1.29
C ASP A 59 -11.30 4.87 -1.15
N GLU A 60 -10.82 4.69 0.09
CA GLU A 60 -9.44 4.32 0.35
C GLU A 60 -9.19 2.84 0.11
N GLU A 61 -10.16 1.97 0.42
CA GLU A 61 -10.12 0.54 0.07
C GLU A 61 -9.90 0.36 -1.44
N ASP A 62 -10.72 1.04 -2.26
CA ASP A 62 -10.60 1.01 -3.72
C ASP A 62 -9.23 1.50 -4.19
N ALA A 63 -8.72 2.59 -3.60
CA ALA A 63 -7.39 3.10 -3.95
C ALA A 63 -6.25 2.14 -3.58
N VAL A 64 -6.35 1.42 -2.45
CA VAL A 64 -5.37 0.38 -2.09
C VAL A 64 -5.49 -0.82 -3.04
N ALA A 65 -6.70 -1.21 -3.43
CA ALA A 65 -6.92 -2.28 -4.40
C ALA A 65 -6.28 -1.97 -5.77
N GLU A 66 -6.35 -0.71 -6.24
CA GLU A 66 -5.65 -0.28 -7.46
C GLU A 66 -4.12 -0.40 -7.32
N VAL A 67 -3.56 -0.10 -6.15
CA VAL A 67 -2.11 -0.26 -5.89
C VAL A 67 -1.70 -1.73 -5.91
N LEU A 68 -2.53 -2.62 -5.33
CA LEU A 68 -2.31 -4.06 -5.35
C LEU A 68 -2.35 -4.61 -6.78
N ASP A 69 -3.27 -4.15 -7.63
CA ASP A 69 -3.34 -4.55 -9.04
C ASP A 69 -2.07 -4.15 -9.82
N VAL A 70 -1.53 -2.97 -9.53
CA VAL A 70 -0.25 -2.51 -10.11
C VAL A 70 0.91 -3.43 -9.70
N LEU A 71 0.95 -3.90 -8.45
CA LEU A 71 1.98 -4.83 -7.97
C LEU A 71 1.82 -6.24 -8.54
N ALA A 72 0.58 -6.72 -8.72
CA ALA A 72 0.29 -8.02 -9.33
C ALA A 72 0.69 -8.07 -10.83
N GLY A 73 0.82 -6.91 -11.47
CA GLY A 73 1.30 -6.77 -12.84
C GLY A 73 2.83 -6.72 -13.01
N TRP A 74 3.60 -6.87 -11.93
CA TRP A 74 5.08 -6.90 -11.96
C TRP A 74 5.62 -8.32 -12.14
#